data_AF-A0A315VTP0-F1
#
_entry.id   AF-A0A315VTP0-F1
#
_cell.length_a   1.000
_cell.length_b   1.000
_cell.length_c   1.000
_cell.angle_alpha   90.00
_cell.angle_beta   90.00
_cell.angle_gamma   90.00
#
_symmetry.space_group_name_H-M   'P 1'
#
loop_
_entity.id
_entity.type
_entity.pdbx_description
1 polymer ?
#
loop_
_entity_poly.entity_id
_entity_poly.type
_entity_poly.pdbx_seq_one_letter_code
_entity_poly.pdbx_strand_id
1 'polypeptide(L)'
;MREFLTQNMPVGHMMKFIVTYQTAFWKEKGLSGEIVAGSSTDCPFCVTFDATSPRGNPALVGFISGQQATLWSAREAGERRTAVLSSLVKYLGPEAASCIHYEEKDWAKEEFSGGCPVNVMAPGLLTFYQPSLRNPCGRIHWAGTETATRWCGYMSGAVQAGQRAALEVLAEVSHVVLTAEEQESLIRGQTLHRPPKPTALSALLKRLTRKSVLVPALTISAALLLARKQNVPMKIKTYIGSF
;
A
#
# COMPACT_ATOMS: atom_id res chain seq x y z
N MET A 1 23.80 -11.83 2.55
CA MET A 1 22.38 -11.98 2.95
C MET A 1 21.72 -10.64 3.27
N ARG A 2 22.20 -9.89 4.26
CA ARG A 2 21.63 -8.57 4.63
C ARG A 2 21.65 -7.54 3.50
N GLU A 3 22.77 -7.44 2.80
CA GLU A 3 22.92 -6.54 1.65
C GLU A 3 21.88 -6.85 0.56
N PHE A 4 21.74 -8.13 0.19
CA PHE A 4 20.73 -8.59 -0.77
C PHE A 4 19.30 -8.21 -0.34
N LEU A 5 18.94 -8.41 0.93
CA LEU A 5 17.62 -8.02 1.43
C LEU A 5 17.40 -6.49 1.33
N THR A 6 18.40 -5.70 1.68
CA THR A 6 18.31 -4.23 1.67
C THR A 6 18.19 -3.70 0.23
N GLN A 7 18.92 -4.29 -0.72
CA GLN A 7 18.86 -3.93 -2.15
C GLN A 7 17.54 -4.32 -2.84
N ASN A 8 16.78 -5.25 -2.26
CA ASN A 8 15.55 -5.77 -2.87
C ASN A 8 14.29 -5.42 -2.06
N MET A 9 14.39 -4.37 -1.24
CA MET A 9 13.28 -3.75 -0.53
C MET A 9 13.15 -2.29 -0.94
N PRO A 10 12.75 -1.98 -2.19
CA PRO A 10 12.55 -0.61 -2.62
C PRO A 10 11.54 0.11 -1.72
N VAL A 11 11.81 1.37 -1.43
CA VAL A 11 10.89 2.26 -0.71
C VAL A 11 9.86 2.83 -1.68
N GLY A 12 8.64 3.05 -1.17
CA GLY A 12 7.62 3.76 -1.93
C GLY A 12 8.07 5.17 -2.34
N HIS A 13 7.43 5.70 -3.38
CA HIS A 13 7.54 7.10 -3.75
C HIS A 13 6.22 7.80 -3.40
N MET A 14 6.30 8.81 -2.52
CA MET A 14 5.17 9.61 -2.09
C MET A 14 5.60 11.06 -1.89
N MET A 15 4.77 11.98 -2.38
CA MET A 15 4.80 13.38 -1.99
C MET A 15 3.58 13.67 -1.12
N LYS A 16 3.77 14.45 -0.07
CA LYS A 16 2.71 14.91 0.83
C LYS A 16 2.55 16.41 0.64
N PHE A 17 1.33 16.88 0.39
CA PHE A 17 1.04 18.32 0.38
C PHE A 17 0.03 18.68 1.45
N ILE A 18 0.09 19.94 1.89
CA ILE A 18 -0.88 20.56 2.79
C ILE A 18 -1.33 21.87 2.15
N VAL A 19 -2.64 22.08 2.08
CA VAL A 19 -3.25 23.31 1.60
C VAL A 19 -4.06 23.93 2.73
N THR A 20 -3.70 25.15 3.11
CA THR A 20 -4.36 25.90 4.21
C THR A 20 -5.36 26.90 3.62
N TYR A 21 -6.52 27.04 4.26
CA TYR A 21 -7.62 27.90 3.82
C TYR A 21 -8.10 28.81 4.96
N GLN A 22 -8.84 29.86 4.60
CA GLN A 22 -9.41 30.79 5.58
C GLN A 22 -10.55 30.16 6.38
N THR A 23 -11.35 29.32 5.73
CA THR A 23 -12.45 28.56 6.35
C THR A 23 -12.38 27.10 5.91
N ALA A 24 -12.96 26.21 6.72
CA ALA A 24 -13.13 24.80 6.35
C ALA A 24 -14.39 24.65 5.48
N PHE A 25 -14.42 25.32 4.33
CA PHE A 25 -15.60 25.43 3.47
C PHE A 25 -16.18 24.07 3.03
N TRP A 26 -15.34 23.02 2.96
CA TRP A 26 -15.82 21.66 2.73
C TRP A 26 -16.75 21.16 3.84
N LYS A 27 -16.46 21.48 5.11
CA LYS A 27 -17.32 21.12 6.26
C LYS A 27 -18.64 21.87 6.24
N GLU A 28 -18.64 23.14 5.83
CA GLU A 28 -19.86 23.95 5.66
C GLU A 28 -20.80 23.34 4.59
N LYS A 29 -20.23 22.67 3.59
CA LYS A 29 -20.94 21.89 2.58
C LYS A 29 -21.31 20.46 3.02
N GLY A 30 -21.06 20.10 4.27
CA GLY A 30 -21.32 18.76 4.81
C GLY A 30 -20.33 17.68 4.34
N LEU A 31 -19.15 18.06 3.83
CA LEU A 31 -18.11 17.13 3.38
C LEU A 31 -17.04 16.92 4.45
N SER A 32 -16.48 15.71 4.51
CA SER A 32 -15.42 15.35 5.47
C SER A 32 -14.05 15.94 5.13
N GLY A 33 -13.85 16.38 3.88
CA GLY A 33 -12.52 16.69 3.33
C GLY A 33 -11.79 15.48 2.78
N GLU A 34 -12.41 14.28 2.79
CA GLU A 34 -11.87 13.10 2.12
C GLU A 34 -12.25 13.10 0.63
N ILE A 35 -11.24 12.96 -0.23
CA ILE A 35 -11.41 12.73 -1.67
C ILE A 35 -10.61 11.49 -2.00
N VAL A 36 -11.22 10.51 -2.67
CA VAL A 36 -10.52 9.37 -3.26
C VAL A 36 -10.58 9.51 -4.78
N ALA A 37 -9.42 9.68 -5.40
CA ALA A 37 -9.29 9.90 -6.84
C ALA A 37 -8.57 8.72 -7.50
N GLY A 38 -9.07 8.32 -8.66
CA GLY A 38 -8.38 7.38 -9.54
C GLY A 38 -7.17 8.03 -10.22
N SER A 39 -6.28 7.20 -10.75
CA SER A 39 -5.14 7.69 -11.53
C SER A 39 -5.63 8.42 -12.78
N SER A 40 -5.17 9.66 -12.97
CA SER A 40 -5.41 10.45 -14.18
C SER A 40 -4.20 11.36 -14.46
N THR A 41 -4.12 11.90 -15.67
CA THR A 41 -3.07 12.86 -16.04
C THR A 41 -3.26 14.22 -15.37
N ASP A 42 -4.50 14.56 -15.00
CA ASP A 42 -4.88 15.91 -14.58
C ASP A 42 -5.10 16.02 -13.07
N CYS A 43 -5.24 14.89 -12.37
CA CYS A 43 -5.30 14.81 -10.92
C CYS A 43 -4.04 14.11 -10.37
N PRO A 44 -3.10 14.86 -9.76
CA PRO A 44 -1.87 14.27 -9.25
C PRO A 44 -2.09 13.39 -8.02
N PHE A 45 -3.02 13.76 -7.15
CA PHE A 45 -3.21 13.08 -5.87
C PHE A 45 -4.19 11.91 -5.98
N CYS A 46 -4.01 10.92 -5.09
CA CYS A 46 -4.90 9.78 -4.97
C CYS A 46 -5.88 9.91 -3.81
N VAL A 47 -5.49 10.62 -2.76
CA VAL A 47 -6.34 10.81 -1.58
C VAL A 47 -6.04 12.14 -0.88
N THR A 48 -7.08 12.72 -0.27
CA THR A 48 -6.97 13.85 0.66
C THR A 48 -7.76 13.60 1.94
N PHE A 49 -7.47 14.35 2.99
CA PHE A 49 -8.18 14.33 4.27
C PHE A 49 -8.23 15.75 4.86
N ASP A 50 -9.22 15.99 5.72
CA ASP A 50 -9.18 17.14 6.62
C ASP A 50 -7.97 17.07 7.56
N ALA A 51 -7.19 18.14 7.55
CA ALA A 51 -6.06 18.37 8.42
C ALA A 51 -6.25 19.66 9.22
N THR A 52 -7.50 20.03 9.49
CA THR A 52 -7.80 21.18 10.35
C THR A 52 -7.09 20.99 11.68
N SER A 53 -6.21 21.93 12.03
CA SER A 53 -5.40 21.79 13.24
C SER A 53 -6.27 21.76 14.51
N PRO A 54 -5.75 21.24 15.65
CA PRO A 54 -6.48 21.29 16.92
C PRO A 54 -6.88 22.70 17.38
N ARG A 55 -6.25 23.75 16.84
CA ARG A 55 -6.58 25.16 17.10
C ARG A 55 -7.65 25.72 16.15
N GLY A 56 -8.18 24.93 15.23
CA GLY A 56 -9.21 25.33 14.28
C GLY A 56 -8.69 25.87 12.94
N ASN A 57 -7.38 25.91 12.69
CA ASN A 57 -6.83 26.36 11.40
C ASN A 57 -7.18 25.37 10.27
N PRO A 58 -8.01 25.74 9.28
CA PRO A 58 -8.48 24.84 8.23
C PRO A 58 -7.37 24.44 7.25
N ALA A 59 -7.21 23.15 7.04
CA ALA A 59 -6.30 22.63 6.03
C ALA A 59 -6.77 21.30 5.46
N LEU A 60 -6.36 21.02 4.23
CA LEU A 60 -6.42 19.69 3.62
C LEU A 60 -5.00 19.14 3.52
N VAL A 61 -4.84 17.86 3.86
CA VAL A 61 -3.63 17.11 3.56
C VAL A 61 -3.92 16.15 2.43
N GLY A 62 -2.97 15.95 1.52
CA GLY A 62 -3.12 14.96 0.47
C GLY A 62 -1.81 14.32 0.04
N PHE A 63 -1.95 13.27 -0.75
CA PHE A 63 -0.83 12.42 -1.14
C PHE A 63 -0.81 12.19 -2.64
N ILE A 64 0.35 12.42 -3.24
CA ILE A 64 0.69 12.03 -4.61
C ILE A 64 1.57 10.79 -4.45
N SER A 65 1.13 9.61 -4.89
CA SER A 65 1.77 8.34 -4.55
C SER A 65 2.04 7.45 -5.76
N GLY A 66 3.08 6.61 -5.66
CA GLY A 66 3.39 5.59 -6.66
C GLY A 66 3.78 6.19 -8.00
N GLN A 67 3.17 5.71 -9.08
CA GLN A 67 3.48 6.19 -10.43
C GLN A 67 3.22 7.69 -10.60
N GLN A 68 2.16 8.23 -9.97
CA GLN A 68 1.89 9.66 -10.00
C GLN A 68 3.02 10.45 -9.32
N ALA A 69 3.55 9.96 -8.19
CA ALA A 69 4.66 10.64 -7.51
C ALA A 69 5.88 10.75 -8.43
N THR A 70 6.23 9.65 -9.11
CA THR A 70 7.33 9.64 -10.10
C THR A 70 7.09 10.61 -11.26
N LEU A 71 5.88 10.62 -11.84
CA LEU A 71 5.55 11.50 -12.97
C LEU A 71 5.57 12.99 -12.58
N TRP A 72 5.08 13.32 -11.39
CA TRP A 72 4.95 14.70 -10.94
C TRP A 72 6.20 15.24 -10.25
N SER A 73 7.05 14.38 -9.69
CA SER A 73 8.33 14.79 -9.06
C SER A 73 9.29 15.45 -10.06
N ALA A 74 9.20 15.08 -11.35
CA ALA A 74 9.97 15.66 -12.45
C ALA A 74 9.48 17.05 -12.90
N ARG A 75 8.27 17.46 -12.51
CA ARG A 75 7.68 18.76 -12.88
C ARG A 75 8.17 19.88 -11.98
N GLU A 76 7.88 21.12 -12.34
CA GLU A 76 8.16 22.25 -11.45
C GLU A 76 7.15 22.32 -10.29
N ALA A 77 7.56 22.91 -9.17
CA ALA A 77 6.69 23.05 -7.99
C ALA A 77 5.42 23.87 -8.29
N GLY A 78 5.52 24.90 -9.16
CA GLY A 78 4.38 25.70 -9.60
C GLY A 78 3.34 24.89 -10.38
N GLU A 79 3.80 23.99 -11.26
CA GLU A 79 2.91 23.11 -12.04
C GLU A 79 2.19 22.10 -11.14
N ARG A 80 2.92 21.48 -10.19
CA ARG A 80 2.32 20.59 -9.20
C ARG A 80 1.26 21.29 -8.36
N ARG A 81 1.59 22.45 -7.80
CA ARG A 81 0.66 23.26 -7.01
C ARG A 81 -0.60 23.58 -7.81
N THR A 82 -0.44 24.01 -9.06
CA THR A 82 -1.57 24.36 -9.93
C THR A 82 -2.47 23.15 -10.20
N ALA A 83 -1.88 21.98 -10.47
CA ALA A 83 -2.63 20.76 -10.73
C ALA A 83 -3.39 20.26 -9.49
N VAL A 84 -2.75 20.33 -8.31
CA VAL A 84 -3.41 20.00 -7.04
C VAL A 84 -4.60 20.93 -6.80
N LEU A 85 -4.41 22.26 -6.88
CA LEU A 85 -5.49 23.22 -6.65
C LEU A 85 -6.61 23.08 -7.67
N SER A 86 -6.29 22.88 -8.95
CA SER A 86 -7.30 22.65 -10.00
C SER A 86 -8.13 21.40 -9.73
N SER A 87 -7.48 20.33 -9.25
CA SER A 87 -8.18 19.11 -8.86
C SER A 87 -9.07 19.34 -7.63
N LEU A 88 -8.59 20.05 -6.61
CA LEU A 88 -9.41 20.40 -5.45
C LEU A 88 -10.62 21.26 -5.85
N VAL A 89 -10.45 22.20 -6.78
CA VAL A 89 -11.57 23.00 -7.33
C VAL A 89 -12.60 22.12 -8.02
N LYS A 90 -12.15 21.15 -8.82
CA LYS A 90 -13.03 20.19 -9.49
C LYS A 90 -13.87 19.38 -8.51
N TYR A 91 -13.32 19.01 -7.36
CA TYR A 91 -14.01 18.16 -6.37
C TYR A 91 -14.81 18.94 -5.32
N LEU A 92 -14.32 20.10 -4.87
CA LEU A 92 -14.85 20.83 -3.71
C LEU A 92 -15.49 22.19 -4.07
N GLY A 93 -15.32 22.65 -5.31
CA GLY A 93 -15.84 23.92 -5.81
C GLY A 93 -14.81 25.06 -5.85
N PRO A 94 -15.21 26.23 -6.37
CA PRO A 94 -14.33 27.36 -6.65
C PRO A 94 -13.59 27.90 -5.42
N GLU A 95 -14.13 27.73 -4.22
CA GLU A 95 -13.50 28.16 -2.97
C GLU A 95 -12.13 27.51 -2.74
N ALA A 96 -11.90 26.31 -3.30
CA ALA A 96 -10.62 25.63 -3.21
C ALA A 96 -9.48 26.33 -3.98
N ALA A 97 -9.79 27.28 -4.87
CA ALA A 97 -8.78 28.07 -5.60
C ALA A 97 -8.07 29.09 -4.69
N SER A 98 -8.76 29.58 -3.66
CA SER A 98 -8.31 30.67 -2.80
C SER A 98 -7.59 30.15 -1.55
N CYS A 99 -6.47 29.44 -1.73
CA CYS A 99 -5.67 28.97 -0.61
C CYS A 99 -4.80 30.08 0.00
N ILE A 100 -4.61 30.03 1.33
CA ILE A 100 -3.70 30.91 2.06
C ILE A 100 -2.26 30.44 1.87
N HIS A 101 -2.05 29.13 1.94
CA HIS A 101 -0.73 28.53 1.89
C HIS A 101 -0.80 27.14 1.27
N TYR A 102 0.25 26.78 0.55
CA TYR A 102 0.47 25.47 -0.04
C TYR A 102 1.91 25.08 0.27
N GLU A 103 2.09 23.91 0.87
CA GLU A 103 3.39 23.34 1.14
C GLU A 103 3.40 21.87 0.71
N GLU A 104 4.53 21.40 0.18
CA GLU A 104 4.68 19.99 -0.21
C GLU A 104 6.06 19.45 0.16
N LYS A 105 6.10 18.15 0.43
CA LYS A 105 7.34 17.41 0.65
C LYS A 105 7.40 16.19 -0.24
N ASP A 106 8.41 16.15 -1.10
CA ASP A 106 8.81 14.96 -1.82
C ASP A 106 9.79 14.14 -0.97
N TRP A 107 9.32 12.97 -0.51
CA TRP A 107 10.11 12.09 0.34
C TRP A 107 11.14 11.27 -0.43
N ALA A 108 11.02 11.13 -1.75
CA ALA A 108 12.07 10.46 -2.53
C ALA A 108 13.34 11.31 -2.64
N LYS A 109 13.24 12.62 -2.37
CA LYS A 109 14.39 13.54 -2.33
C LYS A 109 15.04 13.65 -0.95
N GLU A 110 14.52 12.94 0.06
CA GLU A 110 15.12 12.87 1.39
C GLU A 110 16.25 11.84 1.43
N GLU A 111 17.50 12.32 1.52
CA GLU A 111 18.72 11.49 1.45
C GLU A 111 18.69 10.32 2.45
N PHE A 112 18.26 10.56 3.69
CA PHE A 112 18.30 9.55 4.75
C PHE A 112 17.07 8.64 4.81
N SER A 113 16.02 8.97 4.07
CA SER A 113 14.82 8.13 3.98
C SER A 113 14.76 7.35 2.66
N GLY A 114 15.23 7.95 1.57
CA GLY A 114 15.16 7.43 0.20
C GLY A 114 13.75 7.41 -0.41
N GLY A 115 12.70 7.63 0.39
CA GLY A 115 11.30 7.58 -0.04
C GLY A 115 10.32 7.45 1.13
N CYS A 116 9.05 7.25 0.79
CA CYS A 116 7.95 7.01 1.72
C CYS A 116 6.77 6.29 1.03
N PRO A 117 5.88 5.63 1.79
CA PRO A 117 5.88 5.58 3.25
C PRO A 117 6.76 4.48 3.83
N VAL A 118 6.99 3.40 3.09
CA VAL A 118 7.62 2.17 3.63
C VAL A 118 8.40 1.44 2.55
N ASN A 119 9.34 0.60 2.96
CA ASN A 119 9.97 -0.38 2.09
C ASN A 119 9.06 -1.58 1.85
N VAL A 120 8.97 -2.02 0.60
CA VAL A 120 8.18 -3.18 0.19
C VAL A 120 9.11 -4.23 -0.40
N MET A 121 8.95 -5.49 0.01
CA MET A 121 9.72 -6.59 -0.58
C MET A 121 9.30 -6.86 -2.02
N ALA A 122 10.28 -6.99 -2.91
CA ALA A 122 10.04 -7.48 -4.26
C ALA A 122 9.41 -8.88 -4.24
N PRO A 123 8.64 -9.27 -5.29
CA PRO A 123 7.99 -10.57 -5.36
C PRO A 123 8.94 -11.74 -5.04
N GLY A 124 8.46 -12.68 -4.23
CA GLY A 124 9.22 -13.86 -3.79
C GLY A 124 10.08 -13.66 -2.54
N LEU A 125 10.53 -12.44 -2.23
CA LEU A 125 11.46 -12.23 -1.11
C LEU A 125 10.85 -12.46 0.26
N LEU A 126 9.57 -12.12 0.43
CA LEU A 126 8.87 -12.36 1.69
C LEU A 126 8.91 -13.84 2.09
N THR A 127 8.83 -14.76 1.11
CA THR A 127 8.85 -16.19 1.38
C THR A 127 10.20 -16.68 1.90
N PHE A 128 11.29 -16.19 1.31
CA PHE A 128 12.64 -16.73 1.58
C PHE A 128 13.42 -15.93 2.62
N TYR A 129 13.14 -14.64 2.76
CA TYR A 129 14.01 -13.72 3.51
C TYR A 129 13.30 -12.97 4.64
N GLN A 130 12.00 -13.16 4.84
CA GLN A 130 11.27 -12.50 5.93
C GLN A 130 11.85 -12.75 7.33
N PRO A 131 12.34 -13.94 7.69
CA PRO A 131 13.02 -14.13 8.99
C PRO A 131 14.29 -13.29 9.12
N SER A 132 15.02 -13.11 8.00
CA SER A 132 16.29 -12.37 7.98
C SER A 132 16.15 -10.85 8.19
N LEU A 133 14.92 -10.31 8.16
CA LEU A 133 14.67 -8.88 8.41
C LEU A 133 15.17 -8.40 9.77
N ARG A 134 14.98 -9.25 10.78
CA ARG A 134 15.13 -8.89 12.20
C ARG A 134 16.11 -9.76 12.97
N ASN A 135 16.66 -10.80 12.32
CA ASN A 135 17.66 -11.67 12.93
C ASN A 135 18.94 -10.87 13.25
N PRO A 136 19.42 -10.88 14.51
CA PRO A 136 20.67 -10.23 14.87
C PRO A 136 21.87 -10.79 14.10
N CYS A 137 22.90 -9.96 13.93
CA CYS A 137 24.19 -10.35 13.36
C CYS A 137 25.31 -10.07 14.37
N GLY A 138 25.69 -11.09 15.15
CA GLY A 138 26.52 -10.88 16.33
C GLY A 138 25.83 -9.88 17.27
N ARG A 139 26.55 -8.84 17.69
CA ARG A 139 26.04 -7.79 18.59
C ARG A 139 25.23 -6.69 17.88
N ILE A 140 24.82 -6.89 16.62
CA ILE A 140 24.03 -5.93 15.86
C ILE A 140 22.58 -6.40 15.81
N HIS A 141 21.68 -5.62 16.43
CA HIS A 141 20.23 -5.85 16.42
C HIS A 141 19.53 -4.85 15.51
N TRP A 142 18.48 -5.28 14.82
CA TRP A 142 17.81 -4.47 13.79
C TRP A 142 16.47 -3.95 14.28
N ALA A 143 16.34 -2.65 14.49
CA ALA A 143 15.06 -1.97 14.73
C ALA A 143 14.46 -1.44 13.42
N GLY A 144 13.66 -0.38 13.49
CA GLY A 144 12.97 0.20 12.33
C GLY A 144 11.63 -0.48 12.07
N THR A 145 10.66 0.28 11.56
CA THR A 145 9.27 -0.19 11.44
C THR A 145 9.13 -1.40 10.51
N GLU A 146 10.04 -1.57 9.56
CA GLU A 146 10.13 -2.69 8.62
C GLU A 146 10.38 -4.02 9.35
N THR A 147 10.97 -3.99 10.53
CA THR A 147 11.23 -5.18 11.35
C THR A 147 10.07 -5.52 12.29
N ALA A 148 9.08 -4.64 12.41
CA ALA A 148 7.91 -4.82 13.26
C ALA A 148 7.07 -6.04 12.84
N THR A 149 6.35 -6.61 13.81
CA THR A 149 5.38 -7.68 13.55
C THR A 149 3.93 -7.21 13.65
N ARG A 150 3.73 -6.00 14.17
CA ARG A 150 2.43 -5.32 14.20
C ARG A 150 2.62 -3.90 13.69
N TRP A 151 1.68 -3.45 12.85
CA TRP A 151 1.72 -2.10 12.28
C TRP A 151 3.07 -1.78 11.60
N CYS A 152 3.66 -2.78 10.93
CA CYS A 152 4.85 -2.60 10.11
C CYS A 152 4.58 -1.50 9.08
N GLY A 153 5.50 -0.52 9.01
CA GLY A 153 5.35 0.65 8.16
C GLY A 153 4.74 1.89 8.84
N TYR A 154 4.33 1.77 10.11
CA TYR A 154 3.74 2.88 10.87
C TYR A 154 4.61 3.27 12.06
N MET A 155 4.33 4.42 12.67
CA MET A 155 5.00 4.88 13.90
C MET A 155 4.89 3.85 15.03
N SER A 156 3.71 3.23 15.20
CA SER A 156 3.52 2.17 16.20
C SER A 156 4.41 0.96 15.95
N GLY A 157 4.67 0.62 14.68
CA GLY A 157 5.63 -0.41 14.30
C GLY A 157 7.07 0.00 14.64
N ALA A 158 7.44 1.27 14.43
CA ALA A 158 8.76 1.78 14.81
C ALA A 158 9.00 1.67 16.32
N VAL A 159 8.01 2.05 17.14
CA VAL A 159 8.05 1.90 18.61
C VAL A 159 8.20 0.43 18.99
N GLN A 160 7.35 -0.44 18.45
CA GLN A 160 7.36 -1.87 18.75
C GLN A 160 8.72 -2.51 18.40
N ALA A 161 9.24 -2.22 17.20
CA ALA A 161 10.51 -2.74 16.72
C ALA A 161 11.71 -2.26 17.54
N GLY A 162 11.70 -0.99 17.95
CA GLY A 162 12.73 -0.37 18.77
C GLY A 162 12.78 -0.96 20.17
N GLN A 163 11.62 -1.08 20.83
CA GLN A 163 11.51 -1.72 22.14
C GLN A 163 12.01 -3.18 22.08
N ARG A 164 11.57 -3.95 21.09
CA ARG A 164 12.03 -5.33 20.92
C ARG A 164 13.55 -5.40 20.67
N ALA A 165 14.14 -4.51 19.87
CA ALA A 165 15.59 -4.48 19.66
C ALA A 165 16.35 -4.25 20.97
N ALA A 166 15.88 -3.30 21.78
CA ALA A 166 16.49 -2.99 23.07
C ALA A 166 16.42 -4.18 24.04
N LEU A 167 15.27 -4.87 24.10
CA LEU A 167 15.10 -6.06 24.92
C LEU A 167 16.00 -7.21 24.46
N GLU A 168 16.23 -7.39 23.16
CA GLU A 168 17.18 -8.40 22.67
C GLU A 168 18.62 -8.10 23.12
N VAL A 169 19.04 -6.84 23.07
CA VAL A 169 20.37 -6.42 23.57
C VAL A 169 20.47 -6.66 25.07
N LEU A 170 19.45 -6.28 25.84
CA LEU A 170 19.43 -6.51 27.29
C LEU A 170 19.49 -8.00 27.62
N ALA A 171 18.79 -8.84 26.86
CA ALA A 171 18.85 -10.29 27.00
C ALA A 171 20.26 -10.83 26.78
N GLU A 172 21.06 -10.27 25.88
CA GLU A 172 22.44 -10.70 25.63
C GLU A 172 23.44 -10.15 26.66
N VAL A 173 23.27 -8.91 27.12
CA VAL A 173 24.25 -8.22 27.98
C VAL A 173 24.00 -8.47 29.46
N SER A 174 22.76 -8.72 29.88
CA SER A 174 22.45 -9.06 31.28
C SER A 174 21.09 -9.77 31.42
N HIS A 175 21.13 -11.10 31.55
CA HIS A 175 19.92 -11.93 31.73
C HIS A 175 19.12 -11.61 33.02
N VAL A 176 19.72 -10.90 33.99
CA VAL A 176 19.14 -10.62 35.31
C VAL A 176 18.23 -9.38 35.30
N VAL A 177 18.18 -8.62 34.20
CA VAL A 177 17.48 -7.33 34.12
C VAL A 177 16.06 -7.45 33.57
N LEU A 178 15.73 -8.52 32.84
CA LEU A 178 14.41 -8.65 32.21
C LEU A 178 13.34 -9.11 33.20
N THR A 179 12.21 -8.42 33.20
CA THR A 179 10.99 -8.87 33.85
C THR A 179 10.39 -10.07 33.09
N ALA A 180 9.54 -10.85 33.76
CA ALA A 180 8.86 -12.00 33.14
C ALA A 180 8.01 -11.57 31.92
N GLU A 181 7.40 -10.39 31.97
CA GLU A 181 6.57 -9.86 30.89
C GLU A 181 7.41 -9.46 29.66
N GLU A 182 8.58 -8.85 29.88
CA GLU A 182 9.55 -8.55 28.82
C GLU A 182 10.09 -9.83 28.18
N GLN A 183 10.40 -10.84 28.98
CA GLN A 183 10.89 -12.13 28.50
C GLN A 183 9.81 -12.86 27.68
N GLU A 184 8.55 -12.82 28.10
CA GLU A 184 7.43 -13.35 27.31
C GLU A 184 7.21 -12.54 26.02
N SER A 185 7.40 -11.22 26.05
CA SER A 185 7.29 -10.36 24.87
C SER A 185 8.34 -10.72 23.80
N LEU A 186 9.58 -11.02 24.22
CA LEU A 186 10.67 -11.47 23.34
C LEU A 186 10.33 -12.81 22.68
N ILE A 187 9.88 -13.78 23.48
CA ILE A 187 9.47 -15.10 22.96
C ILE A 187 8.33 -14.95 21.96
N ARG A 188 7.31 -14.13 22.25
CA ARG A 188 6.21 -13.84 21.31
C ARG A 188 6.69 -13.14 20.04
N GLY A 189 7.65 -12.22 20.15
CA GLY A 189 8.27 -11.54 19.01
C GLY A 189 9.04 -12.49 18.09
N GLN A 190 9.68 -13.52 18.66
CA GLN A 190 10.43 -14.55 17.94
C GLN A 190 9.55 -15.67 17.36
N THR A 191 8.42 -16.00 17.99
CA THR A 191 7.58 -17.18 17.66
C THR A 191 6.42 -16.92 16.68
N LEU A 192 6.32 -15.75 16.05
CA LEU A 192 5.29 -15.44 15.03
C LEU A 192 5.41 -16.25 13.72
N HIS A 193 6.12 -17.37 13.73
CA HIS A 193 6.08 -18.44 12.73
C HIS A 193 4.76 -19.24 12.71
N ARG A 194 3.86 -19.05 13.68
CA ARG A 194 2.59 -19.79 13.72
C ARG A 194 1.54 -19.05 12.87
N PRO A 195 0.93 -19.70 11.85
CA PRO A 195 -0.10 -19.05 11.06
C PRO A 195 -1.27 -18.63 11.97
N PRO A 196 -1.87 -17.46 11.74
CA PRO A 196 -3.02 -17.02 12.52
C PRO A 196 -4.13 -18.07 12.42
N LYS A 197 -4.80 -18.34 13.54
CA LYS A 197 -5.99 -19.20 13.53
C LYS A 197 -6.99 -18.62 12.50
N PRO A 198 -7.52 -19.43 11.58
CA PRO A 198 -8.42 -18.93 10.55
C PRO A 198 -9.64 -18.27 11.20
N THR A 199 -9.86 -16.99 10.88
CA THR A 199 -11.06 -16.27 11.27
C THR A 199 -12.24 -16.78 10.43
N ALA A 200 -13.47 -16.65 10.95
CA ALA A 200 -14.69 -17.10 10.26
C ALA A 200 -14.82 -16.52 8.83
N LEU A 201 -14.35 -15.28 8.63
CA LEU A 201 -14.32 -14.60 7.34
C LEU A 201 -13.34 -15.25 6.34
N SER A 202 -12.15 -15.68 6.81
CA SER A 202 -11.17 -16.37 5.97
C SER A 202 -11.64 -17.75 5.52
N ALA A 203 -12.43 -18.44 6.36
CA ALA A 203 -13.05 -19.73 6.01
C ALA A 203 -14.20 -19.55 5.01
N LEU A 204 -14.96 -18.46 5.13
CA LEU A 204 -16.05 -18.11 4.22
C LEU A 204 -15.52 -17.74 2.82
N LEU A 205 -14.47 -16.91 2.74
CA LEU A 205 -13.83 -16.53 1.47
C LEU A 205 -13.22 -17.73 0.74
N LYS A 206 -12.58 -18.66 1.47
CA LYS A 206 -12.07 -19.93 0.89
C LYS A 206 -13.20 -20.83 0.37
N ARG A 207 -14.39 -20.79 0.97
CA ARG A 207 -15.57 -21.53 0.47
C ARG A 207 -16.15 -20.91 -0.80
N LEU A 208 -16.08 -19.58 -0.93
CA LEU A 208 -16.58 -18.85 -2.11
C LEU A 208 -15.65 -19.00 -3.32
N THR A 209 -14.32 -18.93 -3.13
CA THR A 209 -13.36 -19.15 -4.23
C THR A 209 -13.41 -20.58 -4.77
N ARG A 210 -13.65 -21.57 -3.92
CA ARG A 210 -13.79 -22.98 -4.34
C ARG A 210 -15.03 -23.23 -5.22
N LYS A 211 -16.12 -22.46 -5.03
CA LYS A 211 -17.31 -22.54 -5.89
C LYS A 211 -17.14 -21.78 -7.22
N SER A 212 -16.23 -20.81 -7.27
CA SER A 212 -15.98 -19.97 -8.46
C SER A 212 -15.23 -20.70 -9.57
N VAL A 213 -14.45 -21.74 -9.23
CA VAL A 213 -13.69 -22.56 -10.21
C VAL A 213 -14.56 -23.61 -10.91
N LEU A 214 -15.70 -24.01 -10.31
CA LEU A 214 -16.60 -25.02 -10.87
C LEU A 214 -17.46 -24.50 -12.04
N VAL A 215 -17.78 -23.20 -12.05
CA VAL A 215 -18.64 -22.59 -13.08
C VAL A 215 -17.95 -22.47 -14.44
N PRO A 216 -16.69 -21.99 -14.59
CA PRO A 216 -16.05 -21.89 -15.90
C PRO A 216 -15.69 -23.25 -16.51
N ALA A 217 -15.42 -24.29 -15.70
CA ALA A 217 -15.10 -25.62 -16.19
C ALA A 217 -16.31 -26.29 -16.88
N LEU A 218 -17.52 -26.12 -16.33
CA LEU A 218 -18.75 -26.68 -16.90
C LEU A 218 -19.17 -25.95 -18.19
N THR A 219 -18.96 -24.63 -18.29
CA THR A 219 -19.29 -23.87 -19.50
C THR A 219 -18.38 -24.21 -20.68
N ILE A 220 -17.08 -24.47 -20.42
CA ILE A 220 -16.13 -24.84 -21.49
C ILE A 220 -16.44 -26.24 -22.04
N SER A 221 -16.79 -27.21 -21.20
CA SER A 221 -17.15 -28.56 -21.66
C SER A 221 -18.45 -28.59 -22.47
N ALA A 222 -19.47 -27.80 -22.08
CA ALA A 222 -20.71 -27.69 -22.86
C ALA A 222 -20.50 -27.03 -24.23
N ALA A 223 -19.66 -25.98 -24.32
CA ALA A 223 -19.31 -25.34 -25.59
C ALA A 223 -18.56 -26.29 -26.54
N LEU A 224 -17.63 -27.10 -26.02
CA LEU A 224 -16.89 -28.09 -26.82
C LEU A 224 -17.77 -29.26 -27.32
N LEU A 225 -18.76 -29.68 -26.53
CA LEU A 225 -19.73 -30.71 -26.93
C LEU A 225 -20.70 -30.21 -28.01
N LEU A 226 -21.11 -28.94 -27.97
CA LEU A 226 -21.96 -28.32 -28.99
C LEU A 226 -21.21 -28.09 -30.30
N ALA A 227 -19.94 -27.67 -30.24
CA ALA A 227 -19.11 -27.47 -31.44
C ALA A 227 -18.82 -28.80 -32.17
N ARG A 228 -18.69 -29.92 -31.45
CA ARG A 228 -18.48 -31.25 -32.08
C ARG A 228 -19.72 -31.76 -32.83
N LYS A 229 -20.94 -31.36 -32.44
CA LYS A 229 -22.17 -31.81 -33.12
C LYS A 229 -22.45 -31.09 -34.44
N GLN A 230 -21.86 -29.92 -34.68
CA GLN A 230 -22.08 -29.13 -35.91
C GLN A 230 -21.20 -29.56 -37.10
N ASN A 231 -20.18 -30.38 -36.89
CA ASN A 231 -19.23 -30.81 -37.94
C ASN A 231 -19.52 -32.19 -38.55
N VAL A 232 -20.79 -32.57 -38.71
CA VAL A 232 -21.16 -33.75 -39.52
C VAL A 232 -21.36 -33.30 -40.97
N PRO A 233 -20.52 -33.71 -41.94
CA PRO A 233 -20.65 -33.24 -43.32
C PRO A 233 -21.81 -33.95 -44.03
N MET A 234 -22.76 -33.14 -44.52
CA MET A 234 -23.87 -33.55 -45.36
C MET A 234 -23.34 -33.83 -46.79
N LYS A 235 -23.41 -35.08 -47.25
CA LYS A 235 -23.06 -35.47 -48.62
C LYS A 235 -24.02 -34.81 -49.62
N ILE A 236 -23.53 -33.90 -50.47
CA ILE A 236 -24.24 -33.44 -51.66
C ILE A 236 -23.48 -33.91 -52.90
N LYS A 237 -24.17 -34.68 -53.75
CA LYS A 237 -23.69 -35.17 -55.04
C LYS A 237 -23.70 -34.05 -56.09
N THR A 238 -22.61 -33.99 -56.83
CA THR A 238 -22.32 -33.18 -58.02
C THR A 238 -23.29 -33.46 -59.18
N TYR A 239 -23.67 -32.43 -59.94
CA TYR A 239 -23.87 -32.52 -61.40
C TYR A 239 -23.36 -31.25 -62.10
N ILE A 240 -22.70 -31.50 -63.23
CA ILE A 240 -21.85 -30.64 -64.04
C ILE A 240 -22.68 -29.82 -65.05
N GLY A 241 -22.19 -28.65 -65.46
CA GLY A 241 -22.62 -27.97 -66.69
C GLY A 241 -21.84 -26.68 -66.98
N SER A 242 -20.90 -26.75 -67.91
CA SER A 242 -20.12 -25.66 -68.51
C SER A 242 -20.89 -24.94 -69.62
N PHE A 243 -20.87 -23.60 -69.62
CA PHE A 243 -20.48 -22.65 -70.68
C PHE A 243 -21.04 -21.26 -70.36
#